data_AF-A0AAW8BSR7-F1
#
_entry.id   AF-A0AAW8BSR7-F1
#
_cell.length_a   1.000
_cell.length_b   1.000
_cell.length_c   1.000
_cell.angle_alpha   90.00
_cell.angle_beta   90.00
_cell.angle_gamma   90.00
#
_symmetry.space_group_name_H-M   'P 1'
#
loop_
_entity.id
_entity.type
_entity.pdbx_description
1 polymer ?
#
loop_
_entity_poly.entity_id
_entity_poly.type
_entity_poly.pdbx_seq_one_letter_code
_entity_poly.pdbx_strand_id
1 'polypeptide(L)'
;MSPGLDTTLTVVGFVLLLPGVIFVVGTAPTWFMFGDSADRRSPRTHHNLILAAIALPPVVVIGLYFAAIVLACQASGLTFYYPLVALALGAAAWFGIIGGVGQWIKNL
;
A
#
# COMPACT_ATOMS: atom_id res chain seq x y z
N MET A 1 -2.05 -30.01 4.17
CA MET A 1 -2.51 -29.11 5.25
C MET A 1 -4.01 -29.34 5.45
N SER A 2 -4.55 -29.30 6.67
CA SER A 2 -6.00 -29.43 6.86
C SER A 2 -6.70 -28.13 6.44
N PRO A 3 -7.94 -28.18 5.92
CA PRO A 3 -8.68 -26.97 5.51
C PRO A 3 -8.83 -25.95 6.66
N GLY A 4 -9.04 -26.44 7.89
CA GLY A 4 -9.14 -25.58 9.07
C GLY A 4 -7.82 -24.87 9.42
N LEU A 5 -6.68 -25.56 9.28
CA LEU A 5 -5.37 -24.95 9.50
C LEU A 5 -5.03 -23.90 8.42
N ASP A 6 -5.35 -24.18 7.15
CA ASP A 6 -5.19 -23.21 6.05
C ASP A 6 -6.00 -21.94 6.26
N THR A 7 -7.28 -22.09 6.61
CA THR A 7 -8.18 -20.96 6.86
C THR A 7 -7.69 -20.13 8.05
N THR A 8 -7.29 -20.78 9.15
CA THR A 8 -6.80 -20.10 10.35
C THR A 8 -5.54 -19.29 10.05
N LEU A 9 -4.57 -19.88 9.34
CA LEU A 9 -3.33 -19.19 8.96
C LEU A 9 -3.60 -18.00 8.04
N THR A 10 -4.53 -18.14 7.10
CA THR A 10 -4.93 -17.07 6.18
C THR A 10 -5.55 -15.89 6.93
N VAL A 11 -6.49 -16.16 7.84
CA VAL A 11 -7.14 -15.12 8.66
C VAL A 11 -6.13 -14.43 9.55
N VAL A 12 -5.31 -15.20 10.28
CA VAL A 12 -4.25 -14.66 11.15
C VAL A 12 -3.28 -13.82 10.32
N GLY A 13 -2.91 -14.28 9.12
CA GLY A 13 -2.06 -13.53 8.20
C GLY A 13 -2.65 -12.17 7.85
N PHE A 14 -3.92 -12.09 7.44
CA PHE A 14 -4.57 -10.81 7.14
C PHE A 14 -4.68 -9.90 8.36
N VAL A 15 -4.97 -10.44 9.55
CA VAL A 15 -5.03 -9.68 10.80
C VAL A 15 -3.66 -9.11 11.17
N LEU A 16 -2.58 -9.88 11.02
CA LEU A 16 -1.22 -9.43 11.29
C LEU A 16 -0.71 -8.37 10.31
N LEU A 17 -1.25 -8.34 9.09
CA LEU A 17 -0.92 -7.33 8.08
C LEU A 17 -1.67 -6.01 8.27
N LEU A 18 -2.81 -6.03 8.95
CA LEU A 18 -3.65 -4.85 9.15
C LEU A 18 -2.89 -3.66 9.75
N PRO A 19 -2.04 -3.82 10.79
CA PRO A 19 -1.22 -2.72 11.30
C PRO A 19 -0.28 -2.12 10.26
N GLY A 20 0.27 -2.94 9.35
CA GLY A 20 1.12 -2.47 8.25
C GLY A 20 0.35 -1.63 7.25
N VAL A 21 -0.88 -2.06 6.90
CA VAL A 21 -1.79 -1.26 6.06
C VAL A 21 -2.13 0.07 6.74
N ILE A 22 -2.48 0.05 8.04
CA ILE A 22 -2.76 1.26 8.81
C ILE A 22 -1.54 2.19 8.87
N PHE A 23 -0.35 1.64 9.07
CA PHE A 23 0.90 2.41 9.09
C PHE A 23 1.14 3.12 7.76
N VAL A 24 0.98 2.42 6.64
CA VAL A 24 1.07 3.00 5.29
C VAL A 24 0.08 4.14 5.09
N VAL A 25 -1.18 3.92 5.47
CA VAL A 25 -2.26 4.93 5.35
C VAL A 25 -1.97 6.15 6.23
N GLY A 26 -1.52 5.93 7.47
CA GLY A 26 -1.25 7.00 8.42
C GLY A 26 0.04 7.78 8.15
N THR A 27 1.03 7.17 7.50
CA THR A 27 2.33 7.80 7.22
C THR A 27 2.41 8.44 5.84
N ALA A 28 1.55 8.09 4.88
CA ALA A 28 1.54 8.73 3.56
C ALA A 28 1.47 10.28 3.60
N PRO A 29 0.64 10.92 4.44
CA PRO A 29 0.61 12.37 4.54
C PRO A 29 1.89 12.96 5.15
N THR A 30 2.47 12.29 6.15
CA THR A 30 3.60 12.82 6.91
C THR A 30 4.91 12.78 6.11
N TRP A 31 5.16 11.70 5.36
CA TRP A 31 6.37 11.60 4.51
C TRP A 31 6.42 12.68 3.43
N PHE A 32 5.28 13.03 2.84
CA PHE A 32 5.23 14.10 1.84
C PHE A 32 5.28 15.49 2.48
N MET A 33 4.62 15.71 3.62
CA MET A 33 4.68 17.01 4.33
C MET A 33 6.08 17.35 4.86
N PHE A 34 6.87 16.37 5.32
CA PHE A 34 8.26 16.62 5.73
C PHE A 34 9.20 16.84 4.53
N GLY A 35 8.92 16.20 3.39
CA GLY A 35 9.66 16.41 2.14
C GLY A 35 9.45 17.80 1.52
N ASP A 36 8.29 18.42 1.75
CA ASP A 36 7.88 19.73 1.20
C ASP A 36 8.50 20.95 1.91
N SER A 37 9.37 20.71 2.91
CA SER A 37 10.19 21.76 3.52
C SER A 37 11.20 22.39 2.53
N ALA A 38 11.33 21.83 1.32
CA ALA A 38 12.49 22.04 0.47
C ALA A 38 12.29 22.89 -0.79
N ASP A 39 11.08 23.15 -1.34
CA ASP A 39 11.03 23.97 -2.57
C ASP A 39 9.80 24.87 -2.75
N ARG A 40 10.07 26.19 -2.74
CA ARG A 40 9.09 27.29 -2.86
C ARG A 40 8.80 27.67 -4.32
N ARG A 41 8.56 26.72 -5.24
CA ARG A 41 8.28 27.06 -6.65
C ARG A 41 7.03 26.37 -7.22
N SER A 42 6.09 27.20 -7.68
CA SER A 42 4.87 26.91 -8.47
C SER A 42 3.59 26.46 -7.72
N PRO A 43 2.56 27.34 -7.59
CA PRO A 43 1.44 27.13 -6.66
C PRO A 43 0.23 26.34 -7.20
N ARG A 44 0.21 25.84 -8.45
CA ARG A 44 -0.98 25.12 -8.98
C ARG A 44 -0.71 23.72 -9.54
N THR A 45 0.41 23.50 -10.21
CA THR A 45 0.75 22.17 -10.75
C THR A 45 1.15 21.18 -9.64
N HIS A 46 1.65 21.69 -8.50
CA HIS A 46 2.06 20.86 -7.36
C HIS A 46 0.89 20.36 -6.51
N HIS A 47 -0.25 21.08 -6.44
CA HIS A 47 -1.34 20.68 -5.54
C HIS A 47 -1.96 19.32 -5.93
N ASN A 48 -2.25 19.12 -7.22
CA ASN A 48 -2.77 17.85 -7.71
C ASN A 48 -1.73 16.71 -7.57
N LEU A 49 -0.45 17.04 -7.73
CA LEU A 49 0.64 16.08 -7.61
C LEU A 49 0.83 15.63 -6.16
N ILE A 50 0.77 16.57 -5.21
CA ILE A 50 0.83 16.32 -3.76
C ILE A 50 -0.40 15.51 -3.31
N LEU A 51 -1.60 15.86 -3.80
CA LEU A 51 -2.82 15.08 -3.52
C LEU A 51 -2.70 13.65 -4.04
N ALA A 52 -2.20 13.47 -5.27
CA ALA A 52 -1.95 12.14 -5.82
C ALA A 52 -0.89 11.39 -5.00
N ALA A 53 0.18 12.05 -4.59
CA ALA A 53 1.24 11.48 -3.77
C ALA A 53 0.76 11.01 -2.38
N ILE A 54 -0.19 11.72 -1.78
CA ILE A 54 -0.77 11.36 -0.48
C ILE A 54 -1.83 10.26 -0.63
N ALA A 55 -2.68 10.34 -1.65
CA ALA A 55 -3.84 9.46 -1.79
C ALA A 55 -3.53 8.15 -2.53
N LEU A 56 -2.67 8.18 -3.54
CA LEU A 56 -2.37 7.02 -4.40
C LEU A 56 -1.77 5.85 -3.62
N PRO A 57 -0.74 6.05 -2.76
CA PRO A 57 -0.14 4.91 -2.07
C PRO A 57 -1.12 4.20 -1.09
N PRO A 58 -1.89 4.90 -0.23
CA PRO A 58 -2.94 4.28 0.58
C PRO A 58 -3.97 3.52 -0.25
N VAL A 59 -4.47 4.12 -1.34
CA VAL A 59 -5.49 3.50 -2.20
C VAL A 59 -4.98 2.21 -2.83
N VAL A 60 -3.75 2.21 -3.33
CA VAL A 60 -3.14 1.01 -3.95
C VAL A 60 -2.92 -0.09 -2.92
N VAL A 61 -2.39 0.23 -1.73
CA VAL A 61 -2.13 -0.78 -0.69
C VAL A 61 -3.43 -1.36 -0.13
N ILE A 62 -4.45 -0.52 0.11
CA ILE A 62 -5.79 -0.97 0.52
C ILE A 62 -6.40 -1.85 -0.57
N GLY A 63 -6.30 -1.44 -1.84
CA GLY A 63 -6.82 -2.20 -2.98
C GLY A 63 -6.18 -3.58 -3.09
N LEU A 64 -4.86 -3.68 -2.96
CA LEU A 64 -4.13 -4.96 -2.98
C LEU A 64 -4.51 -5.85 -1.79
N TYR A 65 -4.70 -5.27 -0.61
CA TYR A 65 -5.14 -6.01 0.58
C TYR A 65 -6.54 -6.60 0.38
N PHE A 66 -7.52 -5.81 -0.08
CA PHE A 66 -8.87 -6.30 -0.36
C PHE A 66 -8.92 -7.29 -1.52
N ALA A 67 -8.17 -7.04 -2.59
CA ALA A 67 -8.07 -7.99 -3.71
C ALA A 67 -7.56 -9.34 -3.24
N ALA A 68 -6.55 -9.38 -2.36
CA ALA A 68 -6.04 -10.61 -1.80
C ALA A 68 -7.07 -11.34 -0.92
N ILE A 69 -7.85 -10.62 -0.11
CA ILE A 69 -8.96 -11.20 0.66
C ILE A 69 -9.99 -11.83 -0.28
N VAL A 70 -10.43 -11.08 -1.29
CA VAL A 70 -11.43 -11.54 -2.25
C VAL A 70 -10.96 -12.78 -3.00
N LEU A 71 -9.70 -12.81 -3.42
CA LEU A 71 -9.13 -13.98 -4.09
C LEU A 71 -9.00 -15.17 -3.13
N ALA A 72 -8.60 -14.95 -1.87
CA ALA A 72 -8.56 -16.01 -0.86
C ALA A 72 -9.96 -16.61 -0.60
N CYS A 73 -11.01 -15.79 -0.62
CA CYS A 73 -12.39 -16.26 -0.47
C CYS A 73 -12.89 -17.08 -1.67
N GLN A 74 -12.38 -16.83 -2.88
CA GLN A 74 -12.81 -17.52 -4.10
C GLN A 74 -11.95 -18.75 -4.45
N ALA A 75 -10.76 -18.86 -3.85
CA ALA A 75 -9.85 -19.96 -4.14
C ALA A 75 -10.36 -21.27 -3.53
N SER A 76 -10.35 -22.34 -4.34
CA SER A 76 -10.66 -23.71 -3.89
C SER A 76 -9.41 -24.47 -3.40
N GLY A 77 -8.25 -23.82 -3.38
CA GLY A 77 -6.95 -24.39 -3.02
C GLY A 77 -6.38 -23.85 -1.72
N LEU A 78 -5.07 -23.99 -1.51
CA LEU A 78 -4.38 -23.42 -0.35
C LEU A 78 -4.40 -21.89 -0.43
N THR A 79 -4.71 -21.23 0.68
CA THR A 79 -4.88 -19.77 0.75
C THR A 79 -3.94 -19.07 1.71
N PHE A 80 -3.20 -19.81 2.54
CA PHE A 80 -2.31 -19.25 3.56
C PHE A 80 -1.23 -18.28 3.04
N TYR A 81 -0.85 -18.38 1.76
CA TYR A 81 0.18 -17.53 1.16
C TYR A 81 -0.37 -16.20 0.62
N TYR A 82 -1.69 -16.04 0.47
CA TYR A 82 -2.31 -14.82 -0.05
C TYR A 82 -1.94 -13.56 0.76
N PRO A 83 -1.97 -13.58 2.10
CA PRO A 83 -1.48 -12.47 2.91
C PRO A 83 -0.03 -12.10 2.59
N LEU A 84 0.87 -13.09 2.47
CA LEU A 84 2.29 -12.84 2.19
C LEU A 84 2.50 -12.20 0.81
N VAL A 85 1.76 -12.67 -0.20
CA VAL A 85 1.79 -12.07 -1.54
C VAL A 85 1.25 -10.64 -1.50
N ALA A 86 0.14 -10.40 -0.78
CA ALA A 86 -0.42 -9.07 -0.61
C ALA A 86 0.57 -8.10 0.07
N LEU A 87 1.31 -8.57 1.08
CA LEU A 87 2.36 -7.80 1.74
C LEU A 87 3.49 -7.45 0.75
N ALA A 88 4.00 -8.44 0.01
CA ALA A 88 5.09 -8.23 -0.93
C ALA A 88 4.70 -7.23 -2.03
N LEU A 89 3.51 -7.39 -2.61
CA LEU A 89 2.99 -6.49 -3.62
C LEU A 89 2.69 -5.09 -3.05
N GLY A 90 2.10 -5.02 -1.86
CA GLY A 90 1.82 -3.74 -1.19
C GLY A 90 3.09 -2.96 -0.88
N ALA A 91 4.13 -3.62 -0.38
CA ALA A 91 5.44 -3.01 -0.13
C ALA A 91 6.10 -2.55 -1.44
N ALA A 92 6.13 -3.41 -2.46
CA ALA A 92 6.70 -3.05 -3.76
C ALA A 92 5.98 -1.86 -4.41
N ALA A 93 4.65 -1.85 -4.37
CA ALA A 93 3.84 -0.75 -4.87
C ALA A 93 4.10 0.54 -4.10
N TRP A 94 4.17 0.47 -2.76
CA TRP A 94 4.49 1.62 -1.92
C TRP A 94 5.85 2.23 -2.27
N PHE A 95 6.92 1.44 -2.29
CA PHE A 95 8.26 1.91 -2.66
C PHE A 95 8.31 2.45 -4.09
N GLY A 96 7.63 1.78 -5.03
CA GLY A 96 7.55 2.21 -6.42
C GLY A 96 6.84 3.56 -6.58
N ILE A 97 5.73 3.77 -5.87
CA ILE A 97 4.98 5.04 -5.91
C ILE A 97 5.82 6.17 -5.28
N ILE A 98 6.42 5.95 -4.11
CA ILE A 98 7.26 6.98 -3.48
C ILE A 98 8.46 7.33 -4.36
N GLY A 99 9.16 6.32 -4.88
CA GLY A 99 10.31 6.53 -5.77
C GLY A 99 9.92 7.24 -7.06
N GLY A 100 8.82 6.81 -7.69
CA GLY A 100 8.31 7.40 -8.93
C GLY A 100 7.83 8.83 -8.76
N VAL A 101 7.03 9.10 -7.72
CA VAL A 101 6.59 10.48 -7.39
C VAL A 101 7.79 11.36 -7.06
N GLY A 102 8.75 10.87 -6.27
CA GLY A 102 9.96 11.61 -5.93
C GLY A 102 10.83 11.94 -7.14
N GLN A 103 10.97 11.03 -8.11
CA GLN A 103 11.65 11.31 -9.38
C GLN A 103 10.87 12.29 -10.24
N TRP A 104 9.55 12.17 -10.30
CA TRP A 104 8.71 13.06 -11.10
C TRP A 104 8.79 14.51 -10.58
N ILE A 105 8.75 14.70 -9.27
CA ILE A 105 8.93 16.03 -8.65
C ILE A 105 10.31 16.61 -8.99
N LYS A 106 11.38 15.81 -8.93
CA LYS A 106 12.75 16.27 -9.25
C LYS A 106 12.97 16.64 -10.72
N ASN A 107 12.16 16.10 -11.63
CA ASN A 107 12.27 16.29 -13.07
C ASN A 107 11.30 17.35 -13.62
N LEU A 108 10.49 17.99 -12.75
CA LEU A 108 9.58 19.11 -13.06
C LEU A 108 10.25 20.46 -12.79
#